data_AF-A0A2W4KC16-F1
#
_entry.id   AF-A0A2W4KC16-F1
#
_cell.length_a   1.000
_cell.length_b   1.000
_cell.length_c   1.000
_cell.angle_alpha   90.00
_cell.angle_beta   90.00
_cell.angle_gamma   90.00
#
_symmetry.space_group_name_H-M   'P 1'
#
loop_
_entity.id
_entity.type
_entity.pdbx_description
1 polymer ?
#
loop_
_entity_poly.entity_id
_entity_poly.type
_entity_poly.pdbx_seq_one_letter_code
_entity_poly.pdbx_strand_id
1 'polypeptide(L)'
;MDLTWWGIPAAALVVALVEGLKRLGLESRWAGVAAVVIGIVGNLAATYWADSQAAEAVVQGLILGLTAAGLWSTSKAVAGR
;
A
#
# COMPACT_ATOMS: atom_id res chain seq x y z
N MET A 1 18.35 8.94 4.74
CA MET A 1 18.26 7.62 4.07
C MET A 1 16.91 7.59 3.39
N ASP A 2 16.85 7.94 2.12
CA ASP A 2 15.57 7.97 1.39
C ASP A 2 15.19 6.55 1.01
N LEU A 3 14.30 5.94 1.80
CA LEU A 3 13.75 4.61 1.52
C LEU A 3 12.58 4.76 0.54
N THR A 4 12.91 5.03 -0.72
CA THR A 4 11.96 5.15 -1.83
C THR A 4 12.01 3.89 -2.68
N TRP A 5 10.84 3.32 -2.97
CA TRP A 5 10.68 2.26 -3.96
C TRP A 5 10.17 2.89 -5.24
N TRP A 6 10.95 2.85 -6.32
CA TRP A 6 10.60 3.46 -7.61
C TRP A 6 10.14 4.93 -7.49
N GLY A 7 10.80 5.73 -6.65
CA GLY A 7 10.46 7.13 -6.42
C GLY A 7 9.30 7.38 -5.46
N ILE A 8 8.74 6.32 -4.86
CA ILE A 8 7.58 6.38 -3.97
C ILE A 8 8.01 6.05 -2.55
N PRO A 9 7.59 6.81 -1.53
CA PRO A 9 7.97 6.53 -0.15
C PRO A 9 7.45 5.15 0.28
N ALA A 10 8.37 4.21 0.56
CA ALA A 10 8.01 2.83 0.91
C ALA A 10 7.07 2.79 2.13
N ALA A 11 7.30 3.68 3.10
CA ALA A 11 6.43 3.82 4.27
C ALA A 11 4.99 4.20 3.91
N ALA A 12 4.78 5.09 2.94
CA ALA A 12 3.44 5.50 2.52
C ALA A 12 2.69 4.34 1.84
N LEU A 13 3.39 3.54 1.02
CA LEU A 13 2.84 2.33 0.42
C LEU A 13 2.40 1.30 1.45
N VAL A 14 3.27 1.00 2.43
CA VAL A 14 2.96 0.04 3.50
C VAL A 14 1.75 0.52 4.30
N VAL A 15 1.70 1.80 4.68
CA VAL A 15 0.57 2.38 5.41
C VAL A 15 -0.72 2.28 4.61
N ALA A 16 -0.70 2.63 3.31
CA ALA A 16 -1.87 2.57 2.45
C ALA A 16 -2.41 1.13 2.31
N LEU A 17 -1.52 0.14 2.16
CA LEU A 17 -1.89 -1.28 2.11
C LEU A 17 -2.49 -1.77 3.43
N VAL A 18 -1.83 -1.48 4.56
CA VAL A 18 -2.30 -1.89 5.89
C VAL A 18 -3.66 -1.26 6.20
N GLU A 19 -3.85 0.01 5.84
CA GLU A 19 -5.12 0.69 6.04
C GLU A 19 -6.22 0.12 5.13
N GLY A 20 -5.88 -0.28 3.91
CA GLY A 20 -6.77 -1.04 3.02
C GLY A 20 -7.17 -2.38 3.62
N LEU A 21 -6.23 -3.14 4.19
CA LEU A 21 -6.49 -4.41 4.87
C LEU A 21 -7.38 -4.22 6.11
N LYS A 22 -7.13 -3.20 6.92
CA LYS A 22 -7.98 -2.86 8.07
C LYS A 22 -9.43 -2.60 7.63
N ARG A 23 -9.64 -1.92 6.51
CA ARG A 23 -10.98 -1.67 5.94
C ARG A 23 -11.68 -2.94 5.45
N LEU A 24 -10.92 -3.97 5.08
CA LEU A 24 -11.47 -5.28 4.69
C LEU A 24 -11.83 -6.18 5.89
N GLY A 25 -11.59 -5.73 7.12
CA GLY A 25 -11.93 -6.47 8.34
C GLY A 25 -10.72 -6.98 9.13
N LEU A 26 -9.49 -6.56 8.79
CA LEU A 26 -8.31 -6.90 9.59
C LEU A 26 -8.41 -6.22 10.96
N GLU A 27 -8.41 -7.02 12.02
CA GLU A 27 -8.42 -6.52 13.39
C GLU A 27 -7.18 -5.66 13.68
N SER A 28 -7.39 -4.50 14.30
CA SER A 28 -6.34 -3.51 14.56
C SER A 28 -5.12 -4.06 15.31
N ARG A 29 -5.31 -5.11 16.15
CA ARG A 29 -4.22 -5.82 16.84
C ARG A 29 -3.20 -6.48 15.89
N TRP A 30 -3.61 -6.83 14.67
CA TRP A 30 -2.76 -7.42 13.65
C TRP A 30 -2.19 -6.39 12.67
N ALA A 31 -2.63 -5.13 12.72
CA ALA A 31 -2.19 -4.09 11.79
C ALA A 31 -0.68 -3.85 11.86
N GLY A 32 -0.10 -3.86 13.07
CA GLY A 32 1.35 -3.72 13.25
C GLY A 32 2.14 -4.89 12.66
N VAL A 33 1.65 -6.12 12.86
CA VAL A 33 2.28 -7.33 12.29
C VAL A 33 2.15 -7.33 10.76
N ALA A 34 0.98 -6.97 10.23
CA ALA A 34 0.76 -6.84 8.80
C ALA A 34 1.68 -5.79 8.16
N ALA A 35 1.89 -4.64 8.82
CA ALA A 35 2.81 -3.62 8.34
C ALA A 35 4.25 -4.13 8.23
N VAL A 36 4.72 -4.86 9.26
CA VAL A 36 6.05 -5.45 9.27
C VAL A 36 6.19 -6.50 8.16
N VAL A 37 5.21 -7.40 8.02
CA VAL A 37 5.24 -8.43 6.97
C VAL A 37 5.20 -7.81 5.57
N ILE A 38 4.31 -6.85 5.32
CA ILE A 38 4.21 -6.15 4.03
C ILE A 38 5.49 -5.36 3.74
N GLY A 39 6.09 -4.74 4.75
CA GLY A 39 7.37 -4.03 4.61
C GLY A 39 8.51 -4.97 4.24
N ILE A 40 8.62 -6.13 4.90
CA ILE A 40 9.67 -7.12 4.60
C ILE A 40 9.47 -7.72 3.21
N VAL A 41 8.26 -8.17 2.89
CA VAL A 41 7.94 -8.76 1.59
C VAL A 41 8.10 -7.74 0.47
N GLY A 42 7.66 -6.50 0.68
CA GLY A 42 7.81 -5.41 -0.27
C GLY A 42 9.28 -5.03 -0.50
N ASN A 43 10.11 -5.03 0.55
CA ASN A 43 11.54 -4.73 0.41
C ASN A 43 12.28 -5.86 -0.31
N LEU A 44 11.98 -7.11 0.02
CA LEU A 44 12.50 -8.27 -0.70
C LEU A 44 12.06 -8.24 -2.16
N ALA A 45 10.79 -7.95 -2.45
CA ALA A 45 10.29 -7.81 -3.80
C ALA A 45 11.00 -6.67 -4.55
N ALA A 46 11.17 -5.51 -3.93
CA ALA A 46 11.89 -4.38 -4.50
C ALA A 46 13.35 -4.70 -4.77
N THR A 47 14.01 -5.50 -3.93
CA THR A 47 15.42 -5.88 -4.08
C THR A 47 15.62 -6.94 -5.17
N TYR A 48 14.75 -7.94 -5.25
CA TYR A 48 14.88 -9.04 -6.21
C TYR A 48 14.31 -8.73 -7.60
N TRP A 49 13.32 -7.83 -7.68
CA TRP A 49 12.65 -7.44 -8.93
C TRP A 49 12.84 -5.97 -9.29
N ALA A 50 13.90 -5.33 -8.77
CA ALA A 50 14.21 -3.91 -8.99
C ALA A 50 14.17 -3.49 -10.47
N ASP A 51 14.72 -4.32 -11.37
CA ASP A 51 14.80 -4.09 -12.83
C ASP A 51 13.57 -4.60 -13.61
N SER A 52 12.58 -5.18 -12.94
CA SER A 52 11.41 -5.73 -13.61
C SER A 52 10.35 -4.65 -13.83
N GLN A 53 10.10 -4.29 -15.09
CA GLN A 53 8.98 -3.42 -15.47
C GLN A 53 7.62 -3.95 -14.98
N ALA A 54 7.49 -5.27 -14.81
CA ALA A 54 6.28 -5.87 -14.26
C ALA A 54 6.08 -5.52 -12.77
N ALA A 55 7.16 -5.46 -11.99
CA ALA A 55 7.08 -5.07 -10.58
C ALA A 55 6.68 -3.61 -10.43
N GLU A 56 7.25 -2.73 -11.26
CA GLU A 56 6.87 -1.32 -11.32
C GLU A 56 5.39 -1.15 -11.68
N ALA A 57 4.90 -1.86 -12.70
CA ALA A 57 3.48 -1.80 -13.11
C ALA A 57 2.53 -2.28 -12.00
N VAL A 58 2.89 -3.32 -11.25
CA VAL A 58 2.10 -3.80 -10.11
C VAL A 58 2.04 -2.76 -8.99
N VAL A 59 3.18 -2.13 -8.65
CA VAL A 59 3.23 -1.09 -7.61
C VAL A 59 2.42 0.14 -8.02
N GLN A 60 2.56 0.60 -9.26
CA GLN A 60 1.75 1.70 -9.79
C GLN A 60 0.25 1.36 -9.80
N GLY A 61 -0.12 0.14 -10.20
CA GLY A 61 -1.49 -0.35 -10.17
C GLY A 61 -2.07 -0.43 -8.75
N LEU A 62 -1.27 -0.86 -7.76
CA LEU A 62 -1.67 -0.86 -6.35
C LEU A 62 -1.96 0.56 -5.85
N ILE A 63 -1.13 1.53 -6.19
CA ILE A 63 -1.33 2.93 -5.81
C ILE A 63 -2.59 3.48 -6.44
N LEU A 64 -2.80 3.25 -7.73
CA LEU A 64 -4.00 3.68 -8.45
C LEU A 64 -5.27 3.03 -7.87
N GLY A 65 -5.22 1.73 -7.56
CA GLY A 65 -6.33 1.01 -6.93
C GLY A 65 -6.63 1.50 -5.51
N LEU A 66 -5.60 1.69 -4.68
CA LEU A 66 -5.75 2.19 -3.31
C LEU A 66 -6.24 3.63 -3.27
N THR A 67 -5.75 4.50 -4.18
CA THR A 67 -6.24 5.87 -4.31
C THR A 67 -7.69 5.91 -4.79
N ALA A 68 -8.08 5.10 -5.78
CA ALA A 68 -9.47 4.98 -6.22
C ALA A 68 -10.40 4.47 -5.09
N ALA A 69 -9.98 3.45 -4.34
CA ALA A 69 -10.73 2.93 -3.20
C ALA A 69 -10.84 3.98 -2.07
N GLY A 70 -9.77 4.73 -1.83
CA GLY A 70 -9.74 5.85 -0.89
C GLY A 70 -10.70 6.97 -1.29
N LEU A 71 -10.66 7.38 -2.56
CA LEU A 71 -11.55 8.40 -3.13
C LEU A 71 -13.01 7.97 -3.04
N TRP A 72 -13.35 6.74 -3.43
CA TRP A 72 -14.73 6.23 -3.33
C TRP A 72 -15.26 6.23 -1.90
N SER A 73 -14.43 5.81 -0.94
CA SER A 73 -14.78 5.85 0.48
C SER A 73 -15.02 7.27 0.97
N THR A 74 -14.19 8.23 0.58
CA THR A 74 -14.33 9.63 0.95
C THR A 74 -15.57 10.25 0.30
N SER A 75 -15.79 10.01 -1.00
CA SER A 75 -16.96 10.48 -1.72
C SER A 75 -18.26 9.94 -1.11
N LYS A 76 -18.31 8.66 -0.72
CA LYS A 76 -19.47 8.09 0.00
C LYS A 76 -19.68 8.71 1.38
N ALA A 77 -18.60 9.01 2.11
CA ALA A 77 -18.67 9.66 3.42
C ALA A 77 -19.11 11.13 3.33
N VAL A 78 -18.76 11.83 2.25
CA VAL A 78 -19.15 13.23 2.01
C VAL A 78 -20.57 13.33 1.44
N ALA A 79 -20.96 12.46 0.51
CA ALA A 79 -22.29 12.46 -0.11
C ALA A 79 -23.40 11.87 0.79
N GLY A 80 -23.04 11.14 1.84
CA GLY A 80 -23.97 10.59 2.84
C GLY A 80 -24.27 11.51 4.02
N ARG A 81 -23.89 12.80 3.96
CA ARG A 81 -24.23 13.83 4.95
C ARG A 81 -25.28 14.79 4.41
#